data_AF-A0A316BCW4-F1
#
_entry.id   AF-A0A316BCW4-F1
#
_cell.length_a   1.000
_cell.length_b   1.000
_cell.length_c   1.000
_cell.angle_alpha   90.00
_cell.angle_beta   90.00
_cell.angle_gamma   90.00
#
_symmetry.space_group_name_H-M   'P 1'
#
loop_
_entity.id
_entity.type
_entity.pdbx_description
1 polymer ?
#
loop_
_entity_poly.entity_id
_entity_poly.type
_entity_poly.pdbx_seq_one_letter_code
_entity_poly.pdbx_strand_id
1 'polypeptide(L)'
;MADNNNFEEIGPKDELIDAIAQLDDEGDRIIELKDEETGEVTKAVVESTFLFNGSTYVVLIVDTDEKDEDGELISAYVIMRFVEKDGEVLLENLPEKEEEVIYDYYDKLCDELYGDDEESED
;
A
#
# COMPACT_ATOMS: atom_id res chain seq x y z
N MET A 1 -40.45 23.18 4.66
CA MET A 1 -40.61 22.33 3.46
C MET A 1 -39.60 22.81 2.46
N ALA A 2 -38.85 21.86 1.89
CA ALA A 2 -37.74 22.05 0.96
C ALA A 2 -36.45 22.58 1.58
N ASP A 3 -35.31 21.89 1.59
CA ASP A 3 -34.91 20.48 1.68
C ASP A 3 -33.41 20.52 1.36
N ASN A 4 -32.65 19.64 2.02
CA ASN A 4 -31.32 19.17 1.64
C ASN A 4 -30.14 20.16 1.75
N ASN A 5 -29.56 20.20 2.95
CA ASN A 5 -28.10 20.28 3.10
C ASN A 5 -27.49 19.12 2.29
N ASN A 6 -27.03 19.39 1.07
CA ASN A 6 -26.16 18.48 0.32
C ASN A 6 -24.72 18.63 0.82
N PHE A 7 -24.50 18.32 2.10
CA PHE A 7 -23.24 17.69 2.45
C PHE A 7 -23.46 16.23 2.07
N GLU A 8 -23.06 15.87 0.86
CA GLU A 8 -22.61 14.50 0.65
C GLU A 8 -21.57 14.27 1.74
N GLU A 9 -21.90 13.44 2.72
CA GLU A 9 -20.92 12.75 3.54
C GLU A 9 -20.09 11.92 2.57
N ILE A 10 -19.13 12.57 1.92
CA ILE A 10 -17.99 11.91 1.34
C ILE A 10 -17.20 11.48 2.58
N GLY A 11 -17.56 10.31 3.10
CA GLY A 11 -16.77 9.68 4.14
C GLY A 11 -15.35 9.47 3.58
N PRO A 12 -14.30 9.55 4.42
CA PRO A 12 -12.92 9.26 4.00
C PRO A 12 -12.72 7.81 3.48
N LYS A 13 -13.80 7.01 3.50
CA LYS A 13 -13.87 5.55 3.39
C LYS A 13 -13.95 5.12 1.93
N ASP A 14 -14.93 5.66 1.20
CA ASP A 14 -15.13 5.34 -0.19
C ASP A 14 -14.10 6.06 -1.06
N GLU A 15 -13.73 7.32 -0.80
CA GLU A 15 -12.75 8.00 -1.66
C GLU A 15 -11.37 7.36 -1.65
N LEU A 16 -10.86 6.86 -0.53
CA LEU A 16 -9.54 6.21 -0.51
C LEU A 16 -9.56 4.85 -1.22
N ILE A 17 -10.56 4.02 -0.95
CA ILE A 17 -10.66 2.69 -1.56
C ILE A 17 -11.00 2.80 -3.04
N ASP A 18 -11.94 3.68 -3.40
CA ASP A 18 -12.38 3.89 -4.78
C ASP A 18 -11.30 4.65 -5.57
N ALA A 19 -10.52 5.56 -4.97
CA ALA A 19 -9.33 6.12 -5.61
C ALA A 19 -8.23 5.07 -5.82
N ILE A 20 -7.98 4.18 -4.86
CA ILE A 20 -6.99 3.10 -5.01
C ILE A 20 -7.46 2.07 -6.05
N ALA A 21 -8.76 1.76 -6.10
CA ALA A 21 -9.36 0.80 -7.03
C ALA A 21 -9.59 1.36 -8.45
N GLN A 22 -9.75 2.67 -8.63
CA GLN A 22 -9.91 3.31 -9.94
C GLN A 22 -8.59 3.56 -10.70
N LEU A 23 -7.43 3.36 -10.06
CA LEU A 23 -6.11 3.69 -10.63
C LEU A 23 -5.32 2.46 -11.11
N ASP A 24 -5.99 1.41 -11.56
CA ASP A 24 -5.39 0.22 -12.20
C ASP A 24 -4.76 0.47 -13.58
N ASP A 25 -4.79 1.71 -14.07
CA ASP A 25 -4.20 2.14 -15.34
C ASP A 25 -3.07 3.18 -15.11
N GLU A 26 -1.82 2.74 -15.21
CA GLU A 26 -0.69 3.55 -15.72
C GLU A 26 -0.03 4.68 -14.86
N GLY A 27 -0.05 4.65 -13.52
CA GLY A 27 0.75 5.63 -12.73
C GLY A 27 1.15 5.23 -11.31
N ASP A 28 2.36 5.64 -10.88
CA ASP A 28 2.85 5.54 -9.49
C ASP A 28 1.82 6.13 -8.50
N ARG A 29 1.28 5.26 -7.66
CA ARG A 29 0.18 5.56 -6.73
C ARG A 29 0.74 6.10 -5.40
N ILE A 30 0.90 7.41 -5.25
CA ILE A 30 1.42 8.00 -3.99
C ILE A 30 0.28 8.20 -2.98
N ILE A 31 0.40 7.60 -1.79
CA ILE A 31 -0.50 7.78 -0.64
C ILE A 31 0.19 8.56 0.49
N GLU A 32 -0.61 9.26 1.29
CA GLU A 32 -0.15 9.97 2.48
C GLU A 32 -0.55 9.18 3.73
N LEU A 33 0.44 8.57 4.38
CA LEU A 33 0.30 7.89 5.65
C LEU A 33 0.40 8.93 6.76
N LYS A 34 -0.63 9.07 7.58
CA LYS A 34 -0.59 9.93 8.75
C LYS A 34 -0.47 9.07 10.00
N ASP A 35 0.60 9.27 10.75
CA ASP A 35 0.76 8.65 12.05
C ASP A 35 -0.21 9.30 13.06
N GLU A 36 -1.01 8.49 13.76
CA GLU A 36 -1.99 9.00 14.73
C GLU A 36 -1.33 9.45 16.04
N GLU A 37 -0.19 8.87 16.41
CA GLU A 37 0.52 9.17 17.66
C GLU A 37 1.34 10.47 17.56
N THR A 38 2.07 10.66 16.46
CA THR A 38 2.94 11.82 16.24
C THR A 38 2.29 12.91 15.39
N GLY A 39 1.29 12.55 14.57
CA GLY A 39 0.68 13.44 13.60
C GLY A 39 1.54 13.70 12.37
N GLU A 40 2.67 13.00 12.22
CA GLU A 40 3.55 13.11 11.06
C GLU A 40 2.89 12.49 9.83
N VAL A 41 3.06 13.17 8.69
CA VAL A 41 2.55 12.72 7.39
C VAL A 41 3.73 12.26 6.56
N THR A 42 3.75 10.97 6.27
CA THR A 42 4.76 10.31 5.47
C THR A 42 4.17 9.94 4.13
N LYS A 43 4.88 10.23 3.04
CA LYS A 43 4.46 9.85 1.69
C LYS A 43 4.98 8.46 1.39
N ALA A 44 4.11 7.61 0.89
CA ALA A 44 4.45 6.27 0.46
C ALA A 44 3.94 6.04 -0.95
N VAL A 45 4.73 5.37 -1.78
CA VAL A 45 4.32 4.98 -3.13
C VAL A 45 3.80 3.55 -3.07
N VAL A 46 2.58 3.31 -3.52
CA VAL A 46 2.03 1.98 -3.69
C VAL A 46 2.69 1.36 -4.91
N GLU A 47 3.51 0.35 -4.66
CA GLU A 47 4.18 -0.43 -5.69
C GLU A 47 3.21 -1.47 -6.26
N SER A 48 2.63 -2.30 -5.39
CA SER A 48 1.70 -3.36 -5.80
C SER A 48 0.69 -3.71 -4.71
N THR A 49 -0.39 -4.38 -5.09
CA THR A 49 -1.42 -4.91 -4.18
C THR A 49 -1.70 -6.37 -4.50
N PHE A 50 -1.83 -7.21 -3.47
CA PHE A 50 -2.10 -8.63 -3.65
C PHE A 50 -3.06 -9.17 -2.59
N LEU A 51 -3.79 -10.23 -2.97
CA LEU A 51 -4.72 -10.91 -2.07
C LEU A 51 -4.06 -12.17 -1.50
N PHE A 52 -4.05 -12.29 -0.17
CA PHE A 52 -3.54 -13.47 0.51
C PHE A 52 -4.46 -13.85 1.67
N ASN A 53 -4.81 -15.13 1.79
CA ASN A 53 -5.72 -15.64 2.84
C ASN A 53 -7.06 -14.88 3.01
N GLY A 54 -7.56 -14.23 1.95
CA GLY A 54 -8.79 -13.44 2.00
C GLY A 54 -8.62 -12.02 2.57
N SER A 55 -7.39 -11.59 2.81
CA SER A 55 -7.02 -10.21 3.15
C SER A 55 -6.26 -9.57 1.99
N THR A 56 -6.48 -8.27 1.80
CA THR A 56 -5.76 -7.48 0.79
C THR A 56 -4.55 -6.82 1.44
N TYR A 57 -3.39 -7.07 0.84
CA TYR A 57 -2.11 -6.51 1.25
C TYR A 57 -1.64 -5.50 0.21
N VAL A 58 -0.85 -4.54 0.65
CA VAL A 58 -0.26 -3.49 -0.18
C VAL A 58 1.22 -3.38 0.11
N VAL A 59 1.99 -3.25 -0.96
CA VAL A 59 3.44 -2.99 -0.91
C VAL A 59 3.64 -1.50 -1.10
N LEU A 60 4.29 -0.89 -0.12
CA LEU A 60 4.52 0.54 -0.03
C LEU A 60 6.02 0.83 -0.06
N ILE A 61 6.47 1.73 -0.92
CA ILE A 61 7.82 2.27 -0.93
C ILE A 61 7.79 3.59 -0.19
N VAL A 62 8.53 3.68 0.91
CA VAL A 62 8.62 4.87 1.76
C VAL A 62 10.03 5.42 1.69
N ASP A 63 10.18 6.69 1.32
CA ASP A 63 11.48 7.35 1.42
C ASP A 63 11.84 7.54 2.89
N THR A 64 12.99 7.00 3.28
CA THR A 64 13.55 7.22 4.62
C THR A 64 14.34 8.51 4.66
N ASP A 65 14.52 9.08 5.86
CA ASP A 65 15.44 10.22 6.06
C ASP A 65 16.92 9.82 5.94
N GLU A 66 17.21 8.53 5.76
CA GLU A 66 18.56 8.04 5.53
C GLU A 66 18.97 8.24 4.08
N LYS A 67 20.28 8.40 3.87
CA LYS A 67 20.87 8.57 2.54
C LYS A 67 22.00 7.59 2.33
N ASP A 68 22.05 7.02 1.13
CA ASP A 68 23.13 6.15 0.70
C ASP A 68 24.45 6.92 0.50
N GLU A 69 25.55 6.20 0.22
CA GLU A 69 26.89 6.80 0.03
C GLU A 69 26.94 7.86 -1.08
N ASP A 70 26.03 7.80 -2.06
CA ASP A 70 25.87 8.76 -3.15
C ASP A 70 24.95 9.97 -2.80
N GLY A 71 24.36 10.00 -1.60
CA GLY A 71 23.51 11.09 -1.13
C GLY A 71 22.06 11.05 -1.62
N GLU A 72 21.65 9.95 -2.25
CA GLU A 72 20.27 9.65 -2.61
C GLU A 72 19.50 9.14 -1.37
N LEU A 73 18.20 9.41 -1.30
CA LEU A 73 17.36 8.94 -0.19
C LEU A 73 17.19 7.43 -0.31
N ILE A 74 17.34 6.72 0.81
CA ILE A 74 17.12 5.28 0.85
C ILE A 74 15.62 5.05 0.92
N SER A 75 15.05 4.34 -0.05
CA SER A 75 13.64 3.96 -0.02
C SER A 75 13.49 2.57 0.64
N ALA A 76 12.61 2.46 1.63
CA ALA A 76 12.28 1.21 2.29
C ALA A 76 10.95 0.65 1.77
N TYR A 77 10.91 -0.65 1.47
CA TYR A 77 9.67 -1.34 1.11
C TYR A 77 9.00 -1.92 2.36
N VAL A 78 7.72 -1.61 2.53
CA VAL A 78 6.91 -2.01 3.68
C VAL A 78 5.62 -2.65 3.17
N ILE A 79 5.32 -3.86 3.63
CA ILE A 79 4.06 -4.53 3.31
C ILE A 79 3.09 -4.31 4.46
N MET A 80 1.91 -3.77 4.15
CA MET A 80 0.84 -3.53 5.13
C MET A 80 -0.45 -4.22 4.69
N ARG A 81 -1.36 -4.47 5.65
CA ARG A 81 -2.71 -4.99 5.35
C ARG A 81 -3.75 -3.90 5.44
N PHE A 82 -4.74 -3.96 4.55
CA PHE A 82 -5.95 -3.15 4.69
C PHE A 82 -6.84 -3.72 5.78
N VAL A 83 -7.23 -2.88 6.73
CA VAL A 83 -8.15 -3.22 7.82
C VAL A 83 -9.28 -2.21 7.84
N GLU A 84 -10.50 -2.70 7.76
CA GLU A 84 -11.68 -1.86 7.93
C GLU A 84 -12.01 -1.75 9.43
N LYS A 85 -11.93 -0.53 9.97
CA LYS A 85 -12.20 -0.25 11.38
C LYS A 85 -13.08 0.99 11.49
N ASP A 86 -14.20 0.85 12.21
CA ASP A 86 -15.22 1.90 12.30
C ASP A 86 -15.72 2.37 10.92
N GLY A 87 -15.62 1.48 9.91
CA GLY A 87 -15.87 1.68 8.49
C GLY A 87 -14.80 2.49 7.74
N GLU A 88 -13.75 2.95 8.40
CA GLU A 88 -12.58 3.57 7.76
C GLU A 88 -11.59 2.48 7.36
N VAL A 89 -11.03 2.60 6.15
CA VAL A 89 -9.96 1.70 5.74
C VAL A 89 -8.64 2.27 6.23
N LEU A 90 -8.02 1.49 7.10
CA LEU A 90 -6.74 1.77 7.72
C LEU A 90 -5.70 0.80 7.16
N LEU A 91 -4.45 1.24 7.19
CA LEU A 91 -3.31 0.38 6.94
C LEU A 91 -2.75 -0.06 8.29
N GLU A 92 -2.67 -1.37 8.48
CA GLU A 92 -2.11 -1.95 9.69
C GLU A 92 -0.82 -2.69 9.35
N ASN A 93 0.19 -2.47 10.19
CA ASN A 93 1.44 -3.23 10.12
C ASN A 93 1.18 -4.71 10.41
N LEU A 94 1.98 -5.55 9.76
CA LEU A 94 1.91 -6.99 9.95
C LEU A 94 2.60 -7.38 11.26
N PRO A 95 2.04 -8.32 12.04
CA PRO A 95 2.80 -8.89 13.15
C PRO A 95 3.99 -9.70 12.61
N GLU A 96 5.13 -9.69 13.30
CA GLU A 96 6.39 -10.35 12.86
C GLU A 96 6.18 -11.78 12.30
N LYS A 97 5.31 -12.56 12.94
CA LYS A 97 5.01 -13.95 12.51
C LYS A 97 4.30 -14.07 11.17
N GLU A 98 3.47 -13.09 10.84
CA GLU A 98 2.78 -13.04 9.54
C GLU A 98 3.69 -12.37 8.51
N GLU A 99 4.44 -11.35 8.90
CA GLU A 99 5.38 -10.62 8.05
C GLU A 99 6.29 -11.56 7.27
N GLU A 100 7.00 -12.47 7.94
CA GLU A 100 7.89 -13.43 7.26
C GLU A 100 7.17 -14.25 6.18
N VAL A 101 5.94 -14.67 6.43
CA VAL A 101 5.15 -15.49 5.50
C VAL A 101 4.65 -14.67 4.31
N ILE A 102 4.23 -13.44 4.57
CA ILE A 102 3.72 -12.52 3.54
C ILE A 102 4.86 -12.06 2.64
N TYR A 103 6.01 -11.74 3.20
CA TYR A 103 7.20 -11.37 2.44
C TYR A 103 7.70 -12.54 1.59
N ASP A 104 7.77 -13.76 2.14
CA ASP A 104 8.13 -14.97 1.36
C ASP A 104 7.11 -15.26 0.24
N TYR A 105 5.82 -15.02 0.47
CA TYR A 105 4.79 -15.15 -0.56
C TYR A 105 4.92 -14.08 -1.65
N TYR A 106 5.19 -12.83 -1.25
CA TYR A 106 5.39 -11.73 -2.20
C TYR A 106 6.64 -11.95 -3.06
N ASP A 107 7.74 -12.40 -2.46
CA ASP A 107 8.98 -12.75 -3.16
C ASP A 107 8.72 -13.83 -4.23
N LYS A 108 7.99 -14.89 -3.88
CA LYS A 108 7.55 -15.93 -4.82
C LYS A 108 6.63 -15.41 -5.92
N LEU A 109 5.74 -14.48 -5.58
CA LEU A 109 4.87 -13.82 -6.56
C LEU A 109 5.69 -13.03 -7.57
N CYS A 110 6.69 -12.27 -7.09
CA CYS A 110 7.61 -11.55 -7.95
C CYS A 110 8.43 -12.50 -8.83
N ASP A 111 8.94 -13.61 -8.27
CA ASP A 111 9.65 -14.64 -9.02
C ASP A 111 8.75 -15.32 -10.06
N GLU A 112 7.47 -15.57 -9.76
CA GLU A 112 6.54 -16.15 -10.74
C GLU A 112 6.14 -15.15 -11.84
N LEU A 113 5.97 -13.87 -11.50
CA LEU A 113 5.54 -12.83 -12.44
C LEU A 113 6.69 -12.27 -13.29
N TYR A 114 7.90 -12.22 -12.73
CA TYR A 114 9.07 -11.59 -13.34
C TYR A 114 10.26 -12.54 -13.52
N GLY A 115 10.24 -13.74 -12.93
CA GLY A 115 11.30 -14.74 -13.02
C GLY A 115 11.18 -15.73 -14.18
N ASP A 116 10.10 -15.66 -15.00
CA ASP A 116 9.95 -16.48 -16.23
C ASP A 116 10.74 -15.91 -17.44
N ASP A 117 11.72 -15.01 -17.23
CA ASP A 117 12.61 -14.51 -18.30
C ASP A 117 14.02 -15.14 -18.27
N GLU A 118 14.28 -16.17 -17.44
CA GLU A 118 15.55 -16.92 -17.41
C GLU A 118 15.46 -18.43 -17.75
N GLU A 119 14.49 -18.87 -18.57
CA GLU A 119 14.56 -20.21 -19.17
C GLU A 119 14.02 -20.28 -20.62
N SER A 120 14.71 -19.63 -21.57
CA SER A 120 14.61 -19.98 -23.00
C SER A 120 15.85 -19.57 -23.80
N GLU A 121 16.97 -20.23 -23.55
CA GLU A 121 17.99 -20.46 -24.59
C GLU A 121 18.37 -21.96 -24.57
N ASP A 122 17.72 -22.72 -25.46
CA ASP A 122 18.13 -24.08 -25.91
C ASP A 122 19.19 -23.96 -27.02
#